data_AF-R7SLQ5-F1
#
_entry.id   AF-R7SLQ5-F1
#
_cell.length_a   1.000
_cell.length_b   1.000
_cell.length_c   1.000
_cell.angle_alpha   90.00
_cell.angle_beta   90.00
_cell.angle_gamma   90.00
#
_symmetry.space_group_name_H-M   'P 1'
#
loop_
_entity.id
_entity.type
_entity.pdbx_description
1 polymer ?
#
loop_
_entity_poly.entity_id
_entity_poly.type
_entity_poly.pdbx_seq_one_letter_code
_entity_poly.pdbx_strand_id
1 'polypeptide(L)'
;WGPIVVDKGEGGTVTVGDILDAVFDFFQVPLTYAEGYELPREHSAEFSRMSLAFHKRCRDYPAIPEKTYEGGMLRVDALTDRYKWWGMWVQWNPDGSWYLNLG
;
A
#
# COMPACT_ATOMS: atom_id res chain seq x y z
N TRP A 1 -0.76 -3.65 8.51
CA TRP A 1 -1.96 -3.89 7.68
C TRP A 1 -2.18 -5.37 7.48
N GLY A 2 -3.42 -5.79 7.17
CA GLY A 2 -3.75 -7.18 6.86
C GLY A 2 -3.38 -7.59 5.43
N PRO A 3 -3.67 -8.84 5.05
CA PRO A 3 -3.40 -9.35 3.70
C PRO A 3 -4.23 -8.64 2.62
N ILE A 4 -3.70 -8.58 1.41
CA ILE A 4 -4.42 -8.16 0.21
C ILE A 4 -5.23 -9.36 -0.28
N VAL A 5 -6.54 -9.21 -0.39
CA VAL A 5 -7.46 -10.28 -0.78
C VAL A 5 -7.89 -10.07 -2.22
N VAL A 6 -7.66 -11.08 -3.07
CA VAL A 6 -8.19 -11.14 -4.44
C VAL A 6 -9.27 -12.19 -4.48
N ASP A 7 -10.53 -11.77 -4.60
CA ASP A 7 -11.68 -12.67 -4.70
C ASP A 7 -12.28 -12.61 -6.11
N LYS A 8 -12.41 -13.78 -6.75
CA LYS A 8 -13.03 -13.96 -8.07
C LYS A 8 -14.23 -14.91 -8.03
N GLY A 9 -14.68 -15.31 -6.85
CA GLY A 9 -15.75 -16.27 -6.66
C GLY A 9 -15.36 -17.72 -6.99
N GLU A 10 -16.32 -18.62 -6.84
CA GLU A 10 -16.14 -20.06 -7.08
C GLU A 10 -15.82 -20.34 -8.56
N GLY A 11 -14.71 -21.04 -8.82
CA GLY A 11 -14.24 -21.32 -10.18
C GLY A 11 -13.58 -20.13 -10.91
N GLY A 12 -13.40 -19.00 -10.23
CA GLY A 12 -12.73 -17.82 -10.78
C GLY A 12 -11.23 -18.03 -10.96
N THR A 13 -10.70 -17.66 -12.13
CA THR A 13 -9.25 -17.66 -12.40
C THR A 13 -8.65 -16.34 -11.94
N VAL A 14 -7.67 -16.40 -11.05
CA VAL A 14 -6.86 -15.24 -10.66
C VAL A 14 -5.73 -15.05 -11.67
N THR A 15 -5.67 -13.87 -12.28
CA THR A 15 -4.59 -13.48 -13.20
C THR A 15 -3.52 -12.65 -12.49
N VAL A 16 -2.36 -12.50 -13.12
CA VAL A 16 -1.32 -11.57 -12.65
C VAL A 16 -1.84 -10.14 -12.63
N GLY A 17 -2.70 -9.75 -13.59
CA GLY A 17 -3.31 -8.42 -13.62
C GLY A 17 -4.14 -8.16 -12.37
N ASP A 18 -4.96 -9.12 -11.95
CA ASP A 18 -5.77 -8.99 -10.74
C ASP A 18 -4.94 -8.79 -9.47
N ILE A 19 -3.76 -9.43 -9.41
CA ILE A 19 -2.83 -9.26 -8.31
C ILE A 19 -2.23 -7.85 -8.34
N LEU A 20 -1.77 -7.37 -9.50
CA LEU A 20 -1.18 -6.05 -9.64
C LEU A 20 -2.18 -4.93 -9.32
N ASP A 21 -3.43 -5.08 -9.77
CA ASP A 21 -4.52 -4.15 -9.50
C ASP A 21 -4.84 -4.13 -7.99
N ALA A 22 -4.97 -5.30 -7.36
CA ALA A 22 -5.24 -5.36 -5.92
C ALA A 22 -4.11 -4.77 -5.07
N VAL A 23 -2.85 -4.93 -5.50
CA VAL A 23 -1.69 -4.28 -4.88
C VAL A 23 -1.75 -2.77 -5.04
N PHE A 24 -2.03 -2.30 -6.26
CA PHE A 24 -2.20 -0.89 -6.52
C PHE A 24 -3.30 -0.29 -5.64
N ASP A 25 -4.49 -0.88 -5.65
CA ASP A 25 -5.66 -0.43 -4.89
C ASP A 25 -5.38 -0.40 -3.39
N PHE A 26 -4.73 -1.44 -2.86
CA PHE A 26 -4.32 -1.50 -1.46
C PHE A 26 -3.48 -0.28 -1.05
N PHE A 27 -2.56 0.16 -1.90
CA PHE A 27 -1.71 1.31 -1.64
C PHE A 27 -2.40 2.66 -1.87
N GLN A 28 -3.49 2.71 -2.64
CA GLN A 28 -4.31 3.92 -2.81
C GLN A 28 -5.24 4.21 -1.62
N VAL A 29 -5.35 3.32 -0.64
CA VAL A 29 -6.22 3.52 0.53
C VAL A 29 -5.65 4.62 1.45
N PRO A 30 -6.46 5.61 1.88
CA PRO A 30 -6.06 6.59 2.89
C PRO A 30 -5.75 5.94 4.24
N LEU A 31 -4.81 6.52 4.99
CA LEU A 31 -4.62 6.14 6.39
C LEU A 31 -5.88 6.45 7.19
N THR A 32 -6.28 5.50 8.03
CA THR A 32 -7.36 5.70 9.00
C THR A 32 -6.93 6.69 10.08
N TYR A 33 -7.90 7.28 10.78
CA TYR A 33 -7.63 8.18 11.88
C TYR A 33 -6.77 7.53 12.99
N ALA A 34 -7.04 6.26 13.30
CA ALA A 34 -6.28 5.51 14.29
C ALA A 34 -4.81 5.36 13.85
N GLU A 35 -4.57 4.99 12.59
CA GLU A 35 -3.21 4.89 12.03
C GLU A 35 -2.50 6.26 12.04
N GLY A 36 -3.20 7.34 11.67
CA GLY A 36 -2.66 8.69 11.69
C GLY A 36 -2.33 9.22 13.09
N TYR A 37 -2.96 8.68 14.14
CA TYR A 37 -2.69 9.03 15.53
C TYR A 37 -1.62 8.14 16.18
N GLU A 38 -1.62 6.85 15.88
CA GLU A 38 -0.70 5.88 16.48
C GLU A 38 0.69 5.91 15.83
N LEU A 39 0.77 6.04 14.50
CA LEU A 39 2.04 6.03 13.77
C LEU A 39 3.02 7.13 14.22
N PRO A 40 2.61 8.41 14.41
CA PRO A 40 3.52 9.43 14.92
C PRO A 40 4.02 9.14 16.34
N ARG A 41 3.22 8.43 17.15
CA ARG A 41 3.51 8.15 18.56
C ARG A 41 4.49 6.99 18.71
N GLU A 42 4.32 5.94 17.93
CA GLU A 42 5.11 4.70 18.04
C GLU A 42 6.28 4.65 17.06
N HIS A 43 6.15 5.32 15.90
CA HIS A 43 7.09 5.26 14.78
C HIS A 43 7.38 6.67 14.22
N SER A 44 7.73 7.62 15.09
CA SER A 44 7.88 9.04 14.75
C SER A 44 8.85 9.33 13.59
N ALA A 45 9.95 8.57 13.48
CA ALA A 45 10.93 8.72 12.42
C ALA A 45 10.38 8.24 11.07
N GLU A 46 9.68 7.10 11.06
CA GLU A 46 9.00 6.55 9.89
C GLU A 46 7.88 7.50 9.44
N PHE A 47 7.05 7.97 10.37
CA PHE A 47 5.97 8.92 10.07
C PHE A 47 6.50 10.24 9.45
N SER A 48 7.64 10.73 9.92
CA SER A 48 8.30 11.90 9.33
C SER A 48 8.70 11.64 7.86
N ARG A 49 9.24 10.45 7.56
CA ARG A 49 9.57 10.06 6.17
C ARG A 49 8.33 9.87 5.32
N MET A 50 7.26 9.33 5.89
CA MET A 50 5.95 9.20 5.22
C MET A 50 5.37 10.58 4.88
N SER A 51 5.48 11.53 5.79
CA SER A 51 5.03 12.91 5.57
C SER A 51 5.78 13.56 4.41
N LEU A 52 7.11 13.38 4.34
CA LEU A 52 7.90 13.86 3.20
C LEU A 52 7.47 13.21 1.89
N ALA A 53 7.21 11.90 1.89
CA ALA A 53 6.74 11.18 0.70
C ALA A 53 5.35 11.63 0.26
N PHE A 54 4.43 11.85 1.19
CA PHE A 54 3.11 12.42 0.95
C PHE A 54 3.19 13.79 0.28
N HIS A 55 4.01 14.71 0.82
CA HIS A 55 4.20 16.04 0.25
C HIS A 55 4.82 15.97 -1.15
N LYS A 56 5.81 15.10 -1.35
CA LYS A 56 6.43 14.84 -2.65
C LYS A 56 5.40 14.33 -3.65
N ARG A 57 4.59 13.32 -3.28
CA ARG A 57 3.49 12.81 -4.10
C ARG A 57 2.51 13.91 -4.49
N CYS A 58 2.02 14.71 -3.54
CA CYS A 58 1.06 15.78 -3.84
C CYS A 58 1.62 16.84 -4.80
N ARG A 59 2.92 17.12 -4.72
CA ARG A 59 3.59 18.08 -5.60
C ARG A 59 3.83 17.52 -7.00
N ASP A 60 4.25 16.26 -7.09
CA ASP A 60 4.69 15.63 -8.33
C ASP A 60 3.52 14.98 -9.10
N TYR A 61 2.36 14.78 -8.45
CA TYR A 61 1.18 14.19 -9.07
C TYR A 61 0.55 15.16 -10.09
N PRO A 62 0.20 14.70 -11.31
CA PRO A 62 -0.35 15.53 -12.39
C PRO A 62 -1.82 15.90 -12.17
N ALA A 63 -2.23 16.19 -10.93
CA ALA A 63 -3.54 16.74 -10.60
C ALA A 63 -3.39 18.06 -9.85
N ILE A 64 -4.52 18.64 -9.44
CA ILE A 64 -4.54 19.86 -8.64
C ILE A 64 -3.90 19.56 -7.27
N PRO A 65 -2.77 20.19 -6.90
CA PRO A 65 -2.07 19.87 -5.67
C PRO A 65 -2.93 20.01 -4.42
N GLU A 66 -3.79 21.05 -4.35
CA GLU A 66 -4.68 21.25 -3.19
C GLU A 66 -5.66 20.07 -3.01
N LYS A 67 -6.27 19.61 -4.11
CA LYS A 67 -7.18 18.45 -4.10
C LYS A 67 -6.48 17.17 -3.65
N THR A 68 -5.22 16.99 -4.06
CA THR A 68 -4.42 15.83 -3.68
C THR A 68 -4.05 15.88 -2.20
N TYR A 69 -3.80 17.08 -1.69
CA TYR A 69 -3.53 17.32 -0.28
C TYR A 69 -4.75 17.07 0.61
N GLU A 70 -5.94 17.51 0.18
CA GLU A 70 -7.23 17.24 0.86
C GLU A 70 -7.53 15.75 1.00
N GLY A 71 -7.06 14.93 0.05
CA GLY A 71 -7.18 13.47 0.10
C GLY A 71 -6.31 12.80 1.17
N GLY A 72 -5.35 13.54 1.74
CA GLY A 72 -4.52 13.08 2.85
C GLY A 72 -3.48 12.02 2.47
N MET A 73 -2.87 11.47 3.53
CA MET A 73 -1.81 10.47 3.41
C MET A 73 -2.40 9.10 3.04
N LEU A 74 -1.79 8.46 2.05
CA LEU A 74 -2.18 7.13 1.58
C LEU A 74 -1.18 6.09 2.06
N ARG A 75 -1.57 4.80 2.04
CA ARG A 75 -0.66 3.70 2.38
C ARG A 75 0.58 3.67 1.50
N VAL A 76 0.50 4.11 0.24
CA VAL A 76 1.68 4.22 -0.65
C VAL A 76 2.77 5.10 -0.07
N ASP A 77 2.41 6.12 0.74
CA ASP A 77 3.38 7.04 1.34
C ASP A 77 4.27 6.32 2.40
N ALA A 78 3.83 5.16 2.92
CA ALA A 78 4.65 4.29 3.78
C ALA A 78 5.83 3.63 3.05
N LEU A 79 5.77 3.54 1.72
CA LEU A 79 6.90 3.06 0.91
C LEU A 79 8.01 4.13 0.82
N THR A 80 7.70 5.39 1.16
CA THR A 80 8.64 6.51 1.14
C THR A 80 9.32 6.64 -0.24
N ASP A 81 10.63 6.80 -0.28
CA ASP A 81 11.45 6.79 -1.51
C ASP A 81 12.03 5.39 -1.81
N ARG A 82 11.43 4.32 -1.26
CA ARG A 82 11.85 2.94 -1.55
C ARG A 82 11.03 2.39 -2.71
N TYR A 83 11.53 2.61 -3.91
CA TYR A 83 10.95 2.05 -5.16
C TYR A 83 11.58 0.70 -5.54
N LYS A 84 12.20 0.00 -4.59
CA LYS A 84 12.93 -1.23 -4.90
C LYS A 84 11.98 -2.42 -4.89
N TRP A 85 11.44 -2.73 -6.06
CA TRP A 85 10.87 -4.04 -6.34
C TRP A 85 12.00 -5.04 -6.57
N TRP A 86 12.07 -6.11 -5.80
CA TRP A 86 13.04 -7.19 -6.00
C TRP A 86 12.39 -8.55 -6.27
N GLY A 87 11.07 -8.61 -6.35
CA GLY A 87 10.35 -9.73 -6.94
C GLY A 87 9.18 -10.22 -6.11
N MET A 88 8.62 -11.34 -6.56
CA MET A 88 7.50 -12.01 -5.90
C MET A 88 7.86 -13.47 -5.67
N TRP A 89 7.52 -14.01 -4.51
CA TRP A 89 7.75 -15.41 -4.20
C TRP A 89 6.55 -16.03 -3.48
N VAL A 90 6.36 -17.33 -3.71
CA VAL A 90 5.30 -18.12 -3.09
C VAL A 90 5.78 -18.65 -1.75
N GLN A 91 4.93 -18.53 -0.73
CA GLN A 91 5.07 -19.23 0.53
C GLN A 91 3.90 -20.19 0.70
N TRP A 92 4.21 -21.47 0.90
CA TRP A 92 3.21 -22.52 1.16
C TRP A 92 2.99 -22.66 2.66
N ASN A 93 1.73 -22.69 3.08
CA ASN A 93 1.34 -22.86 4.47
C ASN A 93 1.03 -24.35 4.78
N PRO A 94 1.13 -24.79 6.04
CA PRO A 94 0.84 -26.18 6.42
C PRO A 94 -0.60 -26.63 6.19
N ASP A 95 -1.55 -25.68 6.10
CA ASP A 95 -2.98 -25.94 5.86
C ASP A 95 -3.33 -26.08 4.36
N GLY A 96 -2.33 -26.06 3.48
CA GLY A 96 -2.51 -26.14 2.03
C GLY A 96 -2.85 -24.82 1.35
N SER A 97 -2.94 -23.71 2.10
CA SER A 97 -3.02 -22.36 1.53
C SER A 97 -1.64 -21.86 1.10
N TRP A 98 -1.62 -20.78 0.30
CA TRP A 98 -0.37 -20.14 -0.11
C TRP A 98 -0.51 -18.62 -0.12
N TYR A 99 0.61 -17.94 0.11
CA TYR A 99 0.74 -16.50 0.01
C TYR A 99 1.71 -16.12 -1.11
N LEU A 100 1.43 -14.99 -1.76
CA LEU A 100 2.42 -14.28 -2.57
C LEU A 100 3.00 -13.16 -1.73
N ASN A 101 4.29 -13.25 -1.50
CA ASN A 101 5.04 -12.19 -0.85
C ASN A 101 5.60 -11.24 -1.91
N LEU A 102 5.51 -9.95 -1.61
CA LEU A 102 5.92 -8.84 -2.47
C LEU A 102 7.16 -8.20 -1.84
N GLY A 103 8.23 -8.10 -2.62
CA GLY A 103 9.54 -7.62 -2.19
C GLY A 103 9.92 -6.29 -2.79
#